data_AF-A0A2A5HVB3-F1
#
_entry.id   AF-A0A2A5HVB3-F1
#
_cell.length_a   1.000
_cell.length_b   1.000
_cell.length_c   1.000
_cell.angle_alpha   90.00
_cell.angle_beta   90.00
_cell.angle_gamma   90.00
#
_symmetry.space_group_name_H-M   'P 1'
#
loop_
_entity.id
_entity.type
_entity.pdbx_description
1 polymer ?
#
loop_
_entity_poly.entity_id
_entity_poly.type
_entity_poly.pdbx_seq_one_letter_code
_entity_poly.pdbx_strand_id
1 'polypeptide(L)'
;MNENLINFNVLRESFVDTFNHLAVIVCADTPLTTNQLAEKAGVSIKGIQRIMDKDQKYLKTVRHREKRGYREGRPAEIAIVRTKAGERLLARCGVSQG
;
A
#
# COMPACT_ATOMS: atom_id res chain seq x y z
N MET A 1 7.74 25.96 -8.84
CA MET A 1 7.34 24.68 -8.20
C MET A 1 6.60 23.88 -9.25
N ASN A 2 7.13 22.75 -9.71
CA ASN A 2 6.35 21.83 -10.54
C ASN A 2 5.45 21.06 -9.57
N GLU A 3 4.16 21.36 -9.58
CA GLU A 3 3.18 20.54 -8.89
C GLU A 3 3.19 19.17 -9.57
N ASN A 4 3.72 18.15 -8.88
CA ASN A 4 3.54 16.75 -9.29
C ASN A 4 2.06 16.40 -9.13
N LEU A 5 1.25 16.80 -10.12
CA LEU A 5 -0.14 16.40 -10.21
C LEU A 5 -0.18 14.89 -10.44
N ILE A 6 -0.90 14.19 -9.55
CA ILE A 6 -1.10 12.75 -9.69
C ILE A 6 -1.86 12.50 -11.00
N ASN A 7 -1.29 11.67 -11.88
CA ASN A 7 -1.93 11.32 -13.14
C ASN A 7 -3.05 10.29 -12.91
N PHE A 8 -4.28 10.78 -12.71
CA PHE A 8 -5.46 9.95 -12.46
C PHE A 8 -5.86 9.04 -13.63
N ASN A 9 -5.47 9.37 -14.86
CA ASN A 9 -5.78 8.52 -16.03
C ASN A 9 -5.03 7.19 -15.93
N VAL A 10 -3.75 7.23 -15.55
CA VAL A 10 -2.92 6.03 -15.37
C VAL A 10 -3.46 5.14 -14.23
N LEU A 11 -3.98 5.75 -13.16
CA LEU A 11 -4.61 5.02 -12.06
C LEU A 11 -5.88 4.30 -12.51
N ARG A 12 -6.74 4.98 -13.27
CA ARG A 12 -7.99 4.42 -13.78
C ARG A 12 -7.75 3.27 -14.75
N GLU A 13 -6.78 3.41 -15.66
CA GLU A 13 -6.36 2.33 -16.58
C GLU A 13 -5.81 1.11 -15.82
N SER A 14 -5.27 1.33 -14.63
CA SER A 14 -4.70 0.29 -13.77
C SER A 14 -5.69 -0.31 -12.78
N PHE A 15 -6.99 0.03 -12.90
CA PHE A 15 -8.08 -0.36 -12.00
C PHE A 15 -7.91 0.08 -10.53
N VAL A 16 -7.11 1.11 -10.29
CA VAL A 16 -7.08 1.81 -8.99
C VAL A 16 -8.27 2.76 -8.97
N ASP A 17 -9.40 2.21 -8.51
CA ASP A 17 -10.74 2.76 -8.63
C ASP A 17 -11.12 3.74 -7.51
N THR A 18 -10.35 3.81 -6.42
CA THR A 18 -10.65 4.65 -5.26
C THR A 18 -9.42 5.32 -4.66
N PHE A 19 -9.63 6.46 -3.98
CA PHE A 19 -8.57 7.12 -3.20
C PHE A 19 -8.00 6.20 -2.10
N ASN A 20 -8.85 5.40 -1.47
CA ASN A 20 -8.42 4.41 -0.48
C ASN A 20 -7.47 3.38 -1.09
N HIS A 21 -7.76 2.92 -2.31
CA HIS A 21 -6.89 1.98 -3.01
C HIS A 21 -5.51 2.60 -3.29
N LEU A 22 -5.48 3.83 -3.81
CA LEU A 22 -4.22 4.56 -4.00
C LEU A 22 -3.46 4.73 -2.68
N ALA A 23 -4.13 5.17 -1.62
CA ALA A 23 -3.53 5.38 -0.30
C ALA A 23 -2.87 4.11 0.23
N VAL A 24 -3.51 2.95 0.10
CA VAL A 24 -2.94 1.66 0.51
C VAL A 24 -1.66 1.33 -0.27
N ILE A 25 -1.65 1.51 -1.59
CA ILE A 25 -0.46 1.26 -2.41
C ILE A 25 0.67 2.20 -2.00
N VAL A 26 0.37 3.49 -1.78
CA VAL A 26 1.35 4.49 -1.33
C VAL A 26 1.90 4.16 0.07
N CYS A 27 1.05 3.80 1.02
CA CYS A 27 1.48 3.56 2.40
C CYS A 27 2.28 2.27 2.60
N ALA A 28 2.16 1.29 1.69
CA ALA A 28 2.88 0.01 1.74
C ALA A 28 4.34 0.09 1.22
N ASP A 29 5.00 1.24 1.40
CA ASP A 29 6.42 1.49 1.08
C ASP A 29 7.39 0.56 1.83
N THR A 30 6.99 0.16 3.02
CA THR A 30 7.71 -0.68 3.96
C THR A 30 6.78 -1.82 4.40
N PRO A 31 7.33 -2.94 4.91
CA PRO A 31 6.49 -4.02 5.43
C PRO A 31 5.66 -3.54 6.63
N LEU A 32 4.34 -3.50 6.48
CA LEU A 32 3.38 -3.10 7.52
C LEU A 32 2.37 -4.20 7.78
N THR A 33 1.94 -4.38 9.04
CA THR A 33 0.81 -5.25 9.34
C THR A 33 -0.48 -4.68 8.74
N THR A 34 -1.53 -5.50 8.59
CA THR A 34 -2.83 -5.03 8.10
C THR A 34 -3.37 -3.87 8.95
N ASN A 35 -3.17 -3.90 10.28
CA ASN A 35 -3.64 -2.85 11.18
C ASN A 35 -2.85 -1.56 11.03
N GLN A 36 -1.52 -1.65 10.93
CA GLN A 36 -0.67 -0.48 10.70
C GLN A 36 -0.92 0.14 9.34
N LEU A 37 -1.14 -0.68 8.32
CA LEU A 37 -1.47 -0.18 6.99
C LEU A 37 -2.85 0.48 6.98
N ALA A 38 -3.83 -0.10 7.67
CA ALA A 38 -5.15 0.50 7.90
C ALA A 38 -5.04 1.87 8.59
N GLU A 39 -4.26 1.97 9.66
CA GLU A 39 -4.00 3.22 10.39
C GLU A 39 -3.28 4.26 9.50
N LYS A 40 -2.17 3.86 8.87
CA LYS A 40 -1.34 4.76 8.02
C LYS A 40 -2.10 5.25 6.79
N ALA A 41 -2.92 4.40 6.17
CA ALA A 41 -3.71 4.74 4.99
C ALA A 41 -5.06 5.41 5.32
N GLY A 42 -5.49 5.41 6.59
CA GLY A 42 -6.82 5.90 6.98
C GLY A 42 -7.98 5.04 6.45
N VAL A 43 -7.76 3.73 6.29
CA VAL A 43 -8.72 2.79 5.70
C VAL A 43 -9.07 1.71 6.71
N SER A 44 -10.33 1.25 6.75
CA SER A 44 -10.71 0.13 7.61
C SER A 44 -9.94 -1.16 7.27
N ILE A 45 -9.69 -2.01 8.27
CA ILE A 45 -9.05 -3.33 8.09
C ILE A 45 -9.75 -4.18 7.00
N LYS A 46 -11.08 -4.19 7.00
CA LYS A 46 -11.88 -4.87 5.94
C LYS A 46 -11.64 -4.27 4.55
N GLY A 47 -11.41 -2.95 4.48
CA GLY A 47 -11.05 -2.26 3.24
C GLY A 47 -9.68 -2.72 2.73
N ILE A 48 -8.69 -2.80 3.61
CA ILE A 48 -7.36 -3.34 3.27
C ILE A 48 -7.48 -4.77 2.71
N GLN A 49 -8.24 -5.64 3.39
CA GLN A 49 -8.45 -7.03 2.93
C GLN A 49 -9.06 -7.09 1.53
N ARG A 50 -10.12 -6.32 1.26
CA ARG A 50 -10.72 -6.26 -0.09
C ARG A 50 -9.75 -5.75 -1.16
N ILE A 51 -8.93 -4.76 -0.83
CA ILE A 51 -7.92 -4.22 -1.75
C ILE A 51 -6.84 -5.27 -2.01
N MET A 52 -6.37 -5.98 -0.98
CA MET A 52 -5.42 -7.07 -1.10
C MET A 52 -5.94 -8.23 -1.95
N ASP A 53 -7.20 -8.60 -1.78
CA ASP A 53 -7.83 -9.67 -2.56
C ASP A 53 -7.97 -9.29 -4.04
N LYS A 54 -8.28 -8.02 -4.31
CA LYS A 54 -8.42 -7.50 -5.68
C LYS A 54 -7.10 -7.23 -6.38
N ASP A 55 -6.08 -6.79 -5.65
CA ASP A 55 -4.90 -6.17 -6.24
C ASP A 55 -3.56 -6.77 -5.77
N GLN A 56 -3.49 -8.11 -5.86
CA GLN A 56 -2.27 -8.89 -5.64
C GLN A 56 -1.14 -8.55 -6.64
N LYS A 57 -1.45 -7.79 -7.70
CA LYS A 57 -0.45 -7.30 -8.66
C LYS A 57 0.41 -6.20 -8.04
N TYR A 58 -0.18 -5.26 -7.31
CA TYR A 58 0.53 -4.10 -6.76
C TYR A 58 0.94 -4.28 -5.30
N LEU A 59 0.31 -5.21 -4.59
CA LEU A 59 0.59 -5.52 -3.18
C LEU A 59 0.89 -7.01 -3.00
N LYS A 60 1.75 -7.34 -2.04
CA LYS A 60 2.04 -8.72 -1.67
C LYS A 60 2.19 -8.87 -0.17
N THR A 61 1.88 -10.06 0.33
CA THR A 61 2.18 -10.47 1.70
C THR A 61 3.57 -11.08 1.78
N VAL A 62 4.34 -10.70 2.80
CA VAL A 62 5.66 -11.26 3.08
C VAL A 62 5.72 -11.74 4.53
N ARG A 63 6.51 -12.80 4.78
CA ARG A 63 6.83 -13.18 6.14
C ARG A 63 7.64 -12.06 6.78
N HIS A 64 7.20 -11.60 7.94
CA HIS A 64 7.88 -10.55 8.68
C HIS A 64 8.27 -11.08 10.05
N ARG A 65 9.57 -11.09 10.34
CA ARG A 65 10.10 -11.48 11.65
C ARG A 65 10.61 -10.23 12.32
N GLU A 66 9.82 -9.72 13.25
CA GLU A 66 10.14 -8.54 14.03
C GLU A 66 11.49 -8.67 14.74
N LYS A 67 12.37 -7.67 14.59
CA LYS A 67 13.65 -7.63 15.32
C LYS A 67 13.59 -6.92 16.67
N ARG A 68 12.50 -6.20 16.99
CA ARG A 68 12.11 -5.68 18.32
C ARG A 68 11.01 -4.64 18.12
N GLY A 69 9.85 -4.81 18.75
CA GLY A 69 9.00 -3.70 19.18
C GLY A 69 7.88 -3.23 18.24
N TYR A 70 6.93 -4.09 17.90
CA TYR A 70 5.64 -3.58 17.44
C TYR A 70 4.72 -3.32 18.64
N ARG A 71 3.96 -2.22 18.55
CA ARG A 71 3.05 -1.69 19.58
C ARG A 71 1.84 -2.61 19.86
N GLU A 72 1.60 -3.59 19.00
CA GLU A 72 0.56 -4.61 19.17
C GLU A 72 1.21 -5.83 19.79
N GLY A 73 0.79 -6.24 20.99
CA GLY A 73 1.47 -7.23 21.84
C GLY A 73 1.59 -8.67 21.31
N ARG A 74 1.55 -8.91 19.99
CA ARG A 74 1.90 -10.19 19.34
C ARG A 74 2.60 -9.89 18.01
N PRO A 75 3.75 -10.53 17.70
CA PRO A 75 4.41 -10.35 16.42
C PRO A 75 3.46 -10.78 15.30
N ALA A 76 3.16 -9.88 14.36
CA ALA A 76 2.46 -10.25 13.16
C ALA A 76 3.42 -11.02 12.25
N GLU A 77 3.16 -12.31 12.02
CA GLU A 77 4.00 -13.15 11.16
C GLU A 77 3.94 -12.74 9.68
N ILE A 78 2.97 -11.91 9.31
CA ILE A 78 2.68 -11.50 7.93
C ILE A 78 2.58 -9.97 7.87
N ALA A 79 3.32 -9.38 6.94
CA ALA A 79 3.25 -7.96 6.58
C ALA A 79 2.86 -7.80 5.12
N ILE A 80 2.25 -6.66 4.80
CA ILE A 80 1.92 -6.22 3.44
C ILE A 80 3.01 -5.26 2.99
N VAL A 81 3.46 -5.44 1.75
CA VAL A 81 4.42 -4.55 1.09
C VAL A 81 4.03 -4.37 -0.37
N ARG A 82 4.35 -3.20 -0.93
CA ARG A 82 4.20 -2.93 -2.35
C ARG A 82 5.09 -3.85 -3.19
N THR A 83 4.62 -4.20 -4.38
CA THR A 83 5.41 -4.92 -5.38
C THR A 83 6.16 -3.93 -6.28
N LYS A 84 7.12 -4.43 -7.07
CA LYS A 84 7.77 -3.65 -8.14
C LYS A 84 6.76 -3.11 -9.16
N ALA A 85 5.64 -3.80 -9.38
CA ALA A 85 4.60 -3.30 -10.26
C ALA A 85 3.87 -2.11 -9.65
N GLY A 86 3.60 -2.13 -8.34
CA GLY A 86 3.04 -1.00 -7.61
C GLY A 86 4.00 0.20 -7.57
N GLU A 87 5.30 -0.03 -7.40
CA GLU A 87 6.32 1.02 -7.50
C GLU A 87 6.31 1.70 -8.88
N ARG A 88 6.30 0.90 -9.96
CA ARG A 88 6.22 1.43 -11.33
C ARG A 88 4.92 2.18 -11.60
N LEU A 89 3.80 1.70 -11.07
CA LEU A 89 2.51 2.38 -11.19
C LEU A 89 2.61 3.79 -10.57
N LEU A 90 3.07 3.89 -9.33
CA LEU A 90 3.19 5.17 -8.62
C LEU A 90 4.15 6.13 -9.32
N ALA A 91 5.29 5.64 -9.80
CA ALA A 91 6.22 6.44 -10.59
C ALA A 91 5.57 6.98 -11.88
N ARG A 92 4.82 6.15 -12.61
CA ARG A 92 4.05 6.58 -13.80
C ARG A 92 2.94 7.58 -13.47
N CYS A 93 2.43 7.55 -12.23
CA CYS A 93 1.42 8.47 -11.75
C CYS A 93 2.00 9.78 -11.21
N GLY A 94 3.33 9.98 -11.24
CA GLY A 94 3.99 11.17 -10.72
C GLY A 94 4.18 11.17 -9.19
N VAL A 95 3.95 10.05 -8.52
CA VAL A 95 4.20 9.90 -7.08
C VAL A 95 5.68 9.59 -6.86
N SER A 96 6.42 10.60 -6.40
CA SER A 96 7.85 10.48 -6.08
C SER A 96 8.05 9.56 -4.87
N GLN A 97 9.05 8.67 -4.91
CA GLN A 97 9.37 7.78 -3.80
C GLN A 97 9.81 8.63 -2.58
N GLY A 98 9.12 8.45 -1.45
CA GLY A 98 9.59 8.91 -0.14
C GLY A 98 10.52 7.90 0.48
#